data_AF-A0A2G6CAI4-F1
#
_entry.id   AF-A0A2G6CAI4-F1
#
_cell.length_a   1.000
_cell.length_b   1.000
_cell.length_c   1.000
_cell.angle_alpha   90.00
_cell.angle_beta   90.00
_cell.angle_gamma   90.00
#
_symmetry.space_group_name_H-M   'P 1'
#
loop_
_entity.id
_entity.type
_entity.pdbx_description
1 polymer ?
#
loop_
_entity_poly.entity_id
_entity_poly.type
_entity_poly.pdbx_seq_one_letter_code
_entity_poly.pdbx_strand_id
1 'polypeptide(L)'
;MDRLYFADTGGYIWRVDMKTNVDVSDGGDASLTLNAQITQFADLGAEAAGGTTSDGDRRKFFYEPDTALRLTNGVPKLTISIGSGYRTHPMDTGDEDRFYVLLDENIYQAPGSGFTTITESDLMTVTELRSSGKGSILNVAGKRGWYYPLQLNGEKALATSLTFLDKVLFTTFAMADEHGVASVVEVCEPAVNTSRAYVLDLLTGQPVINLDRETEVAGEGDTATITETKDDFLVAGFNEILDTPQLIFSKLTDSSGGTCTVDSCQQSVSIRIGKLDIPIVDSGNSGGNADSGFSGSVDLTEILPRLYWRDEDISGSQKLEGADSSD
;
A
#
# COMPACT_ATOMS: atom_id res chain seq x y z
N MET A 1 -5.89 -14.40 -19.50
CA MET A 1 -5.41 -13.09 -19.98
C MET A 1 -4.58 -12.56 -18.86
N ASP A 2 -3.32 -12.37 -19.15
CA ASP A 2 -2.34 -11.96 -18.15
C ASP A 2 -2.03 -10.48 -18.36
N ARG A 3 -1.61 -9.81 -17.29
CA ARG A 3 -1.37 -8.37 -17.32
C ARG A 3 -0.12 -8.00 -16.54
N LEU A 4 0.55 -6.97 -17.04
CA LEU A 4 1.68 -6.31 -16.39
C LEU A 4 1.37 -4.81 -16.27
N TYR A 5 1.72 -4.23 -15.12
CA TYR A 5 1.80 -2.78 -14.96
C TYR A 5 3.25 -2.39 -14.70
N PHE A 6 3.68 -1.27 -15.26
CA PHE A 6 4.96 -0.67 -14.95
C PHE A 6 4.87 0.84 -15.13
N ALA A 7 5.78 1.57 -14.53
CA ALA A 7 5.85 3.02 -14.63
C ALA A 7 7.23 3.48 -15.11
N ASP A 8 7.35 4.73 -15.51
CA ASP A 8 8.61 5.29 -15.97
C ASP A 8 8.94 6.67 -15.36
N THR A 9 10.14 7.16 -15.67
CA THR A 9 10.66 8.44 -15.19
C THR A 9 10.05 9.67 -15.88
N GLY A 10 9.17 9.47 -16.87
CA GLY A 10 8.35 10.50 -17.50
C GLY A 10 7.04 10.76 -16.76
N GLY A 11 6.70 9.94 -15.76
CA GLY A 11 5.44 10.06 -15.01
C GLY A 11 4.30 9.24 -15.62
N TYR A 12 4.59 8.34 -16.55
CA TYR A 12 3.59 7.47 -17.15
C TYR A 12 3.47 6.15 -16.41
N ILE A 13 2.24 5.63 -16.38
CA ILE A 13 1.96 4.25 -15.97
C ILE A 13 1.43 3.52 -17.18
N TRP A 14 2.01 2.36 -17.46
CA TRP A 14 1.71 1.53 -18.60
C TRP A 14 1.03 0.25 -18.14
N ARG A 15 0.11 -0.21 -18.97
CA ARG A 15 -0.56 -1.48 -18.83
C ARG A 15 -0.31 -2.31 -20.08
N VAL A 16 0.13 -3.56 -19.90
CA VAL A 16 0.31 -4.51 -20.98
C VAL A 16 -0.64 -5.67 -20.77
N ASP A 17 -1.52 -5.88 -21.73
CA ASP A 17 -2.47 -6.97 -21.77
C ASP A 17 -1.97 -8.07 -22.70
N MET A 18 -1.74 -9.26 -22.15
CA MET A 18 -1.25 -10.42 -22.89
C MET A 18 -2.37 -11.45 -23.04
N LYS A 19 -2.81 -11.64 -24.28
CA LYS A 19 -3.77 -12.68 -24.63
C LYS A 19 -3.06 -13.76 -25.42
N THR A 20 -2.97 -14.95 -24.83
CA THR A 20 -2.64 -16.18 -25.54
C THR A 20 -3.90 -16.68 -26.22
N ASN A 21 -3.90 -16.69 -27.55
CA ASN A 21 -4.89 -17.45 -28.32
C ASN A 21 -4.25 -18.79 -28.64
N VAL A 22 -4.90 -19.87 -28.20
CA VAL A 22 -4.57 -21.22 -28.64
C VAL A 22 -5.59 -21.58 -29.71
N ASP A 23 -5.17 -21.50 -30.96
CA ASP A 23 -5.98 -22.00 -32.07
C ASP A 23 -5.69 -23.49 -32.20
N VAL A 24 -6.64 -24.32 -31.79
CA VAL A 24 -6.61 -25.77 -32.03
C VAL A 24 -7.54 -26.05 -33.21
N SER A 25 -6.97 -26.27 -34.39
CA SER A 25 -7.72 -26.90 -35.48
C SER A 25 -7.84 -28.40 -35.22
N ASP A 26 -9.03 -28.99 -35.41
CA ASP A 26 -9.24 -30.45 -35.30
C ASP A 26 -8.23 -31.20 -36.18
N GLY A 27 -7.23 -31.81 -35.55
CA GLY A 27 -6.18 -32.59 -36.21
C GLY A 27 -4.92 -31.82 -36.66
N GLY A 28 -4.74 -30.55 -36.26
CA GLY A 28 -3.54 -29.75 -36.56
C GLY A 28 -2.73 -29.35 -35.33
N ASP A 29 -1.47 -28.98 -35.53
CA ASP A 29 -0.59 -28.43 -34.49
C ASP A 29 -1.24 -27.20 -33.82
N ALA A 30 -1.21 -27.15 -32.49
CA ALA A 30 -1.70 -25.99 -31.76
C ALA A 30 -0.82 -24.77 -32.07
N SER A 31 -1.40 -23.73 -32.67
CA SER A 31 -0.71 -22.46 -32.89
C SER A 31 -0.93 -21.54 -31.70
N LEU A 32 0.15 -21.14 -31.04
CA LEU A 32 0.12 -20.17 -29.95
C LEU A 32 0.42 -18.78 -30.52
N THR A 33 -0.59 -17.93 -30.61
CA THR A 33 -0.38 -16.52 -31.01
C THR A 33 -0.44 -15.65 -29.76
N LEU A 34 0.66 -14.96 -29.46
CA LEU A 34 0.68 -13.93 -28.42
C LEU A 34 0.19 -12.61 -29.02
N ASN A 35 -1.00 -12.20 -28.62
CA ASN A 35 -1.52 -10.86 -28.93
C ASN A 35 -1.33 -9.99 -27.69
N ALA A 36 -0.29 -9.17 -27.69
CA ALA A 36 -0.03 -8.20 -26.63
C ALA A 36 -0.50 -6.80 -27.05
N GLN A 37 -1.18 -6.10 -26.15
CA GLN A 37 -1.57 -4.70 -26.31
C GLN A 37 -0.95 -3.88 -25.18
N ILE A 38 -0.29 -2.78 -25.53
CA ILE A 38 0.18 -1.78 -24.56
C ILE A 38 -0.78 -0.60 -24.54
N THR A 39 -1.13 -0.14 -23.35
CA THR A 39 -1.96 1.03 -23.11
C THR A 39 -1.24 1.96 -22.13
N GLN A 40 -1.16 3.25 -22.46
CA GLN A 40 -0.79 4.28 -21.50
C GLN A 40 -1.95 4.43 -20.51
N PHE A 41 -1.84 3.80 -19.35
CA PHE A 41 -2.91 3.72 -18.38
C PHE A 41 -3.10 5.04 -17.64
N ALA A 42 -2.01 5.68 -17.24
CA ALA A 42 -2.02 6.99 -16.62
C ALA A 42 -0.87 7.88 -17.11
N ASP A 43 -1.10 9.18 -17.01
CA ASP A 43 -0.16 10.27 -17.21
C ASP A 43 -0.22 11.17 -15.98
N LEU A 44 0.73 10.97 -15.08
CA LEU A 44 0.83 11.62 -13.78
C LEU A 44 2.12 12.46 -13.69
N GLY A 45 2.77 12.76 -14.82
CA GLY A 45 3.77 13.80 -14.89
C GLY A 45 3.10 15.18 -14.93
N ALA A 46 3.81 16.26 -14.55
CA ALA A 46 3.19 17.59 -14.50
C ALA A 46 2.72 18.14 -15.86
N GLU A 47 3.25 17.65 -16.98
CA GLU A 47 2.80 18.03 -18.33
C GLU A 47 1.31 17.71 -18.56
N ALA A 48 0.76 16.69 -17.89
CA ALA A 48 -0.64 16.29 -18.00
C ALA A 48 -1.64 17.24 -17.31
N ALA A 49 -1.16 18.08 -16.39
CA ALA A 49 -2.00 18.93 -15.54
C ALA A 49 -2.28 20.33 -16.13
N GLY A 50 -1.86 20.62 -17.37
CA GLY A 50 -2.09 21.93 -18.01
C GLY A 50 -1.37 23.10 -17.32
N GLY A 51 -0.42 22.81 -16.44
CA GLY A 51 0.44 23.81 -15.80
C GLY A 51 1.57 24.21 -16.74
N THR A 52 1.73 25.50 -16.97
CA THR A 52 2.97 26.06 -17.52
C THR A 52 4.05 25.99 -16.45
N THR A 53 4.65 24.82 -16.21
CA THR A 53 5.86 24.74 -15.39
C THR A 53 7.00 24.27 -16.29
N SER A 54 7.89 25.23 -16.57
CA SER A 54 9.20 25.01 -17.16
C SER A 54 9.89 23.79 -16.53
N ASP A 55 10.07 22.69 -17.28
CA ASP A 55 11.04 21.61 -17.04
C ASP A 55 11.11 20.94 -15.64
N GLY A 56 10.23 21.27 -14.69
CA GLY A 56 10.58 21.28 -13.26
C GLY A 56 9.70 20.50 -12.27
N ASP A 57 8.57 19.91 -12.68
CA ASP A 57 7.85 18.93 -11.85
C ASP A 57 7.65 17.64 -12.65
N ARG A 58 8.72 16.86 -12.81
CA ARG A 58 8.65 15.60 -13.54
C ARG A 58 8.52 14.48 -12.54
N ARG A 59 7.38 14.37 -11.84
CA ARG A 59 7.05 13.23 -10.97
C ARG A 59 7.49 11.92 -11.59
N LYS A 60 8.60 11.37 -11.08
CA LYS A 60 9.25 10.17 -11.63
C LYS A 60 8.78 8.95 -10.87
N PHE A 61 8.59 7.84 -11.58
CA PHE A 61 8.37 6.55 -10.94
C PHE A 61 9.61 5.67 -11.11
N PHE A 62 10.27 5.34 -10.00
CA PHE A 62 11.43 4.44 -9.96
C PHE A 62 11.10 3.06 -9.40
N TYR A 63 10.04 2.98 -8.59
CA TYR A 63 9.60 1.75 -7.95
C TYR A 63 8.39 1.18 -8.68
N GLU A 64 8.21 -0.13 -8.59
CA GLU A 64 7.15 -0.84 -9.28
C GLU A 64 5.77 -0.51 -8.69
N PRO A 65 4.69 -0.50 -9.50
CA PRO A 65 3.35 -0.40 -8.97
C PRO A 65 2.97 -1.67 -8.20
N ASP A 66 2.32 -1.48 -7.05
CA ASP A 66 1.68 -2.54 -6.29
C ASP A 66 0.23 -2.68 -6.72
N THR A 67 -0.20 -3.89 -7.06
CA THR A 67 -1.55 -4.15 -7.57
C THR A 67 -2.33 -5.10 -6.69
N ALA A 68 -3.55 -4.72 -6.32
CA ALA A 68 -4.43 -5.57 -5.53
C ALA A 68 -5.80 -5.74 -6.19
N LEU A 69 -6.33 -6.97 -6.12
CA LEU A 69 -7.67 -7.30 -6.60
C LEU A 69 -8.65 -7.27 -5.45
N ARG A 70 -9.78 -6.59 -5.65
CA ARG A 70 -10.86 -6.50 -4.67
C ARG A 70 -12.20 -6.75 -5.34
N LEU A 71 -13.13 -7.39 -4.63
CA LEU A 71 -14.53 -7.48 -5.05
C LEU A 71 -15.37 -6.40 -4.35
N THR A 72 -15.98 -5.51 -5.13
CA THR A 72 -16.94 -4.51 -4.64
C THR A 72 -18.32 -4.86 -5.17
N ASN A 73 -19.23 -5.28 -4.29
CA ASN A 73 -20.59 -5.70 -4.68
C ASN A 73 -20.59 -6.76 -5.81
N GLY A 74 -19.65 -7.71 -5.74
CA GLY A 74 -19.46 -8.75 -6.76
C GLY A 74 -18.79 -8.28 -8.05
N VAL A 75 -18.47 -6.99 -8.19
CA VAL A 75 -17.72 -6.45 -9.32
C VAL A 75 -16.25 -6.37 -8.93
N PRO A 76 -15.34 -7.07 -9.65
CA PRO A 76 -13.92 -6.96 -9.37
C PRO A 76 -13.41 -5.57 -9.76
N LYS A 77 -12.53 -5.01 -8.94
CA LYS A 77 -11.76 -3.79 -9.17
C LYS A 77 -10.30 -4.08 -8.86
N LEU A 78 -9.40 -3.62 -9.73
CA LEU A 78 -7.97 -3.69 -9.49
C LEU A 78 -7.50 -2.32 -9.03
N THR A 79 -6.77 -2.26 -7.93
CA THR A 79 -6.11 -1.04 -7.48
C THR A 79 -4.65 -1.07 -7.94
N ILE A 80 -4.10 0.09 -8.27
CA ILE A 80 -2.69 0.27 -8.60
C ILE A 80 -2.15 1.37 -7.68
N SER A 81 -1.35 0.96 -6.71
CA SER A 81 -0.72 1.82 -5.71
C SER A 81 0.71 2.12 -6.14
N ILE A 82 1.09 3.40 -6.19
CA ILE A 82 2.45 3.79 -6.61
C ILE A 82 2.80 5.18 -6.10
N GLY A 83 4.04 5.37 -5.66
CA GLY A 83 4.54 6.67 -5.24
C GLY A 83 5.60 7.22 -6.20
N SER A 84 5.58 8.53 -6.41
CA SER A 84 6.62 9.21 -7.18
C SER A 84 7.82 9.57 -6.30
N GLY A 85 8.99 9.66 -6.93
CA GLY A 85 10.22 10.05 -6.28
C GLY A 85 11.46 9.90 -7.14
N TYR A 86 12.35 10.91 -7.12
CA TYR A 86 13.61 10.85 -7.86
C TYR A 86 14.71 10.08 -7.11
N ARG A 87 14.75 8.76 -7.28
CA ARG A 87 15.66 7.87 -6.53
C ARG A 87 17.16 8.13 -6.72
N THR A 88 17.61 8.62 -7.87
CA THR A 88 19.04 8.92 -8.08
C THR A 88 19.47 10.25 -7.45
N HIS A 89 18.52 11.13 -7.12
CA HIS A 89 18.73 12.38 -6.42
C HIS A 89 17.73 12.53 -5.26
N PRO A 90 17.85 11.70 -4.20
CA PRO A 90 16.88 11.69 -3.10
C PRO A 90 16.85 12.99 -2.30
N MET A 91 17.89 13.83 -2.42
CA MET A 91 17.98 15.18 -1.83
C MET A 91 17.43 16.28 -2.72
N ASP A 92 16.92 15.97 -3.91
CA ASP A 92 16.28 16.97 -4.76
C ASP A 92 14.97 17.45 -4.12
N THR A 93 14.64 18.72 -4.23
CA THR A 93 13.38 19.27 -3.68
C THR A 93 12.59 20.03 -4.74
N GLY A 94 12.90 19.81 -6.03
CA GLY A 94 12.29 20.54 -7.13
C GLY A 94 10.91 19.98 -7.51
N ASP A 95 10.71 18.67 -7.35
CA ASP A 95 9.48 17.99 -7.70
C ASP A 95 8.48 17.94 -6.52
N GLU A 96 7.18 18.06 -6.83
CA GLU A 96 6.10 17.86 -5.85
C GLU A 96 5.63 16.41 -5.92
N ASP A 97 6.31 15.54 -5.19
CA ASP A 97 6.02 14.11 -5.21
C ASP A 97 4.71 13.76 -4.49
N ARG A 98 4.10 12.65 -4.92
CA ARG A 98 2.75 12.22 -4.53
C ARG A 98 2.71 10.70 -4.44
N PHE A 99 1.83 10.19 -3.57
CA PHE A 99 1.44 8.78 -3.58
C PHE A 99 0.07 8.61 -4.22
N TYR A 100 -0.10 7.64 -5.12
CA TYR A 100 -1.33 7.43 -5.88
C TYR A 100 -1.93 6.06 -5.58
N VAL A 101 -3.26 6.00 -5.58
CA VAL A 101 -4.03 4.77 -5.70
C VAL A 101 -5.02 4.93 -6.85
N LEU A 102 -4.76 4.23 -7.95
CA LEU A 102 -5.58 4.24 -9.15
C LEU A 102 -6.52 3.04 -9.20
N LEU A 103 -7.63 3.19 -9.92
CA LEU A 103 -8.63 2.14 -10.14
C LEU A 103 -8.62 1.70 -11.59
N ASP A 104 -8.45 0.40 -11.82
CA ASP A 104 -8.71 -0.24 -13.10
C ASP A 104 -9.97 -1.12 -13.03
N GLU A 105 -10.96 -0.71 -13.80
CA GLU A 105 -12.24 -1.44 -13.91
C GLU A 105 -12.26 -2.44 -15.08
N ASN A 106 -11.29 -2.35 -16.01
CA ASN A 106 -11.18 -3.24 -17.17
C ASN A 106 -10.35 -4.46 -16.81
N ILE A 107 -10.89 -5.37 -15.99
CA ILE A 107 -10.13 -6.51 -15.46
C ILE A 107 -10.05 -7.67 -16.44
N TYR A 108 -11.15 -8.03 -17.08
CA TYR A 108 -11.21 -9.23 -17.93
C TYR A 108 -10.85 -8.99 -19.39
N GLN A 109 -10.59 -7.74 -19.77
CA GLN A 109 -10.31 -7.34 -21.15
C GLN A 109 -9.39 -6.12 -21.19
N ALA A 110 -8.68 -5.95 -22.30
CA ALA A 110 -7.92 -4.73 -22.58
C ALA A 110 -8.87 -3.52 -22.62
N PRO A 111 -8.39 -2.31 -22.28
CA PRO A 111 -9.23 -1.12 -22.40
C PRO A 111 -9.69 -0.94 -23.85
N GLY A 112 -10.97 -0.66 -24.03
CA GLY A 112 -11.56 -0.46 -25.36
C GLY A 112 -11.07 0.83 -26.03
N SER A 113 -11.42 1.04 -27.29
CA SER A 113 -11.01 2.20 -28.09
C SER A 113 -11.46 3.57 -27.53
N GLY A 114 -12.36 3.60 -26.55
CA GLY A 114 -12.81 4.81 -25.87
C GLY A 114 -12.11 5.08 -24.54
N PHE A 115 -11.10 4.29 -24.15
CA PHE A 115 -10.34 4.53 -22.93
C PHE A 115 -9.55 5.84 -23.05
N THR A 116 -9.69 6.69 -22.05
CA THR A 116 -8.88 7.90 -21.88
C THR A 116 -7.81 7.63 -20.84
N THR A 117 -6.58 8.07 -21.10
CA THR A 117 -5.49 8.04 -20.12
C THR A 117 -5.93 8.72 -18.82
N ILE A 118 -5.61 8.12 -17.67
CA ILE A 118 -5.88 8.70 -16.35
C ILE A 118 -4.93 9.87 -16.12
N THR A 119 -5.47 11.02 -15.74
CA THR A 119 -4.72 12.21 -15.33
C THR A 119 -5.10 12.59 -13.90
N GLU A 120 -4.40 13.54 -13.27
CA GLU A 120 -4.81 14.03 -11.94
C GLU A 120 -6.23 14.60 -11.89
N SER A 121 -6.74 15.12 -13.02
CA SER A 121 -8.13 15.61 -13.10
C SER A 121 -9.17 14.50 -12.89
N ASP A 122 -8.79 13.26 -13.17
CA ASP A 122 -9.58 12.05 -12.91
C ASP A 122 -9.44 11.54 -11.46
N LEU A 123 -8.56 12.14 -10.67
CA LEU A 123 -8.27 11.74 -9.29
C LEU A 123 -8.82 12.77 -8.29
N MET A 124 -8.81 12.39 -7.01
CA MET A 124 -9.18 13.25 -5.90
C MET A 124 -8.02 13.33 -4.93
N THR A 125 -7.73 14.51 -4.38
CA THR A 125 -6.77 14.57 -3.26
C THR A 125 -7.33 13.79 -2.08
N VAL A 126 -6.45 13.23 -1.25
CA VAL A 126 -6.87 12.52 -0.03
C VAL A 126 -7.74 13.41 0.87
N THR A 127 -7.41 14.70 1.00
CA THR A 127 -8.17 15.66 1.81
C THR A 127 -9.58 15.88 1.27
N GLU A 128 -9.73 16.04 -0.05
CA GLU A 128 -11.05 16.13 -0.70
C GLU A 128 -11.85 14.83 -0.53
N LEU A 129 -11.19 13.68 -0.67
CA LEU A 129 -11.86 12.38 -0.53
C LEU A 129 -12.41 12.20 0.89
N ARG A 130 -11.59 12.48 1.91
CA ARG A 130 -11.96 12.38 3.32
C ARG A 130 -13.09 13.35 3.69
N SER A 131 -13.11 14.54 3.11
CA SER A 131 -14.13 15.57 3.36
C SER A 131 -15.37 15.48 2.46
N SER A 132 -15.35 14.65 1.40
CA SER A 132 -16.44 14.54 0.42
C SER A 132 -17.77 14.01 0.97
N GLY A 133 -17.76 13.38 2.15
CA GLY A 133 -18.91 12.66 2.71
C GLY A 133 -19.34 11.43 1.89
N LYS A 134 -18.57 11.02 0.87
CA LYS A 134 -18.86 9.85 0.03
C LYS A 134 -18.39 8.53 0.64
N GLY A 135 -17.52 8.60 1.64
CA GLY A 135 -17.04 7.45 2.42
C GLY A 135 -16.17 6.45 1.65
N SER A 136 -15.98 6.60 0.34
CA SER A 136 -15.10 5.78 -0.49
C SER A 136 -14.93 6.42 -1.87
N ILE A 137 -13.76 6.27 -2.46
CA ILE A 137 -13.49 6.71 -3.84
C ILE A 137 -14.42 6.02 -4.85
N LEU A 138 -14.90 4.81 -4.53
CA LEU A 138 -15.81 4.05 -5.39
C LEU A 138 -17.20 4.70 -5.52
N ASN A 139 -17.55 5.59 -4.59
CA ASN A 139 -18.82 6.32 -4.57
C ASN A 139 -18.72 7.70 -5.23
N VAL A 140 -17.54 8.05 -5.77
CA VAL A 140 -17.29 9.34 -6.41
C VAL A 140 -17.38 9.18 -7.92
N ALA A 141 -18.46 9.67 -8.52
CA ALA A 141 -18.69 9.55 -9.95
C ALA A 141 -17.59 10.23 -10.78
N GLY A 142 -17.10 9.52 -11.81
CA GLY A 142 -16.10 10.04 -12.73
C GLY A 142 -14.67 10.08 -12.20
N LYS A 143 -14.44 9.69 -10.94
CA LYS A 143 -13.08 9.59 -10.38
C LYS A 143 -12.55 8.17 -10.49
N ARG A 144 -11.25 8.07 -10.79
CA ARG A 144 -10.54 6.82 -11.09
C ARG A 144 -9.42 6.53 -10.09
N GLY A 145 -9.53 7.10 -8.89
CA GLY A 145 -8.54 6.94 -7.83
C GLY A 145 -8.37 8.19 -6.98
N TRP A 146 -7.39 8.14 -6.09
CA TRP A 146 -7.01 9.26 -5.23
C TRP A 146 -5.49 9.37 -5.14
N TYR A 147 -5.02 10.52 -4.64
CA TYR A 147 -3.61 10.73 -4.36
C TYR A 147 -3.38 11.47 -3.05
N TYR A 148 -2.26 11.18 -2.40
CA TYR A 148 -1.76 11.84 -1.20
C TYR A 148 -0.62 12.78 -1.61
N PRO A 149 -0.77 14.11 -1.50
CA PRO A 149 0.33 15.04 -1.67
C PRO A 149 1.37 14.84 -0.58
N LEU A 150 2.64 14.63 -0.94
CA LEU A 150 3.72 14.54 0.03
C LEU A 150 4.17 15.95 0.38
N GLN A 151 4.00 16.35 1.65
CA GLN A 151 3.98 17.76 2.04
C GLN A 151 5.32 18.25 2.58
N LEU A 152 6.21 17.36 3.03
CA LEU A 152 7.52 17.80 3.48
C LEU A 152 8.40 18.23 2.30
N ASN A 153 9.41 19.03 2.62
CA ASN A 153 10.37 19.54 1.65
C ASN A 153 11.09 18.38 0.93
N GLY A 154 10.80 18.24 -0.36
CA GLY A 154 11.28 17.12 -1.18
C GLY A 154 10.92 15.76 -0.59
N GLU A 155 9.71 15.60 -0.06
CA GLU A 155 9.25 14.29 0.40
C GLU A 155 8.93 13.38 -0.77
N LYS A 156 9.43 12.13 -0.77
CA LYS A 156 9.30 11.21 -1.90
C LYS A 156 9.03 9.80 -1.44
N ALA A 157 8.30 9.03 -2.25
CA ALA A 157 8.17 7.59 -2.05
C ALA A 157 9.32 6.86 -2.77
N LEU A 158 10.23 6.28 -1.99
CA LEU A 158 11.44 5.61 -2.49
C LEU A 158 11.44 4.11 -2.16
N ALA A 159 10.26 3.49 -2.18
CA ALA A 159 10.05 2.07 -2.03
C ALA A 159 8.74 1.65 -2.71
N THR A 160 8.60 0.36 -3.01
CA THR A 160 7.32 -0.21 -3.43
C THR A 160 6.35 -0.16 -2.25
N SER A 161 5.06 0.06 -2.50
CA SER A 161 4.03 -0.05 -1.46
C SER A 161 3.61 -1.49 -1.22
N LEU A 162 2.93 -1.73 -0.11
CA LEU A 162 2.28 -3.00 0.21
C LEU A 162 0.79 -2.77 0.42
N THR A 163 -0.04 -3.35 -0.44
CA THR A 163 -1.50 -3.39 -0.28
C THR A 163 -1.90 -4.74 0.31
N PHE A 164 -2.56 -4.71 1.45
CA PHE A 164 -2.95 -5.92 2.17
C PHE A 164 -4.22 -5.68 2.99
N LEU A 165 -5.24 -6.52 2.87
CA LEU A 165 -6.51 -6.39 3.62
C LEU A 165 -7.11 -4.97 3.59
N ASP A 166 -7.40 -4.43 2.39
CA ASP A 166 -8.01 -3.11 2.18
C ASP A 166 -7.22 -1.91 2.79
N LYS A 167 -5.94 -2.09 3.12
CA LYS A 167 -5.01 -1.00 3.50
C LYS A 167 -3.82 -0.98 2.56
N VAL A 168 -3.30 0.22 2.31
CA VAL A 168 -2.07 0.49 1.56
C VAL A 168 -1.03 1.06 2.52
N LEU A 169 0.16 0.46 2.47
CA LEU A 169 1.29 0.83 3.30
C LEU A 169 2.43 1.28 2.40
N PHE A 170 3.07 2.39 2.75
CA PHE A 170 4.23 2.89 2.02
C PHE A 170 5.12 3.72 2.93
N THR A 171 6.35 3.92 2.50
CA THR A 171 7.34 4.74 3.19
C THR A 171 7.75 5.90 2.31
N THR A 172 8.07 7.01 2.95
CA THR A 172 8.60 8.20 2.30
C THR A 172 9.89 8.63 2.95
N PHE A 173 10.62 9.48 2.23
CA PHE A 173 11.87 10.09 2.66
C PHE A 173 11.83 11.57 2.31
N ALA A 174 12.18 12.44 3.26
CA ALA A 174 12.14 13.89 3.10
C ALA A 174 13.37 14.59 3.68
N MET A 175 13.69 15.77 3.14
CA MET A 175 14.66 16.69 3.73
C MET A 175 14.00 17.59 4.77
N ALA A 176 13.57 16.97 5.87
CA ALA A 176 12.99 17.65 7.02
C ALA A 176 13.31 16.91 8.32
N ASP A 177 13.23 17.61 9.44
CA ASP A 177 13.32 17.03 10.77
C ASP A 177 12.03 16.30 11.19
N GLU A 178 11.99 15.73 12.41
CA GLU A 178 10.84 14.98 12.94
C GLU A 178 9.55 15.82 13.03
N HIS A 179 9.69 17.13 13.19
CA HIS A 179 8.59 18.08 13.27
C HIS A 179 8.16 18.59 11.90
N GLY A 180 8.80 18.11 10.82
CA GLY A 180 8.52 18.52 9.45
C GLY A 180 9.13 19.87 9.07
N VAL A 181 10.08 20.40 9.85
CA VAL A 181 10.81 21.61 9.49
C VAL A 181 11.82 21.28 8.41
N ALA A 182 11.75 22.00 7.29
CA ALA A 182 12.62 21.79 6.15
C ALA A 182 14.10 21.96 6.52
N SER A 183 14.93 21.02 6.11
CA SER A 183 16.36 21.06 6.33
C SER A 183 17.03 22.06 5.40
N VAL A 184 17.89 22.90 5.98
CA VAL A 184 18.74 23.83 5.24
C VAL A 184 20.16 23.30 5.29
N VAL A 185 20.76 23.05 4.12
CA VAL A 185 22.17 22.61 4.05
C VAL A 185 23.06 23.82 4.32
N GLU A 186 23.55 23.94 5.56
CA GLU A 186 24.54 24.94 5.94
C GLU A 186 25.98 24.40 5.81
N VAL A 187 26.95 25.31 5.74
CA VAL A 187 28.37 24.92 5.68
C VAL A 187 28.75 24.26 7.01
N CYS A 188 29.13 22.97 6.93
CA CYS A 188 29.55 22.12 8.06
C CYS A 188 28.43 21.52 8.93
N GLU A 189 27.16 21.69 8.58
CA GLU A 189 26.04 20.97 9.22
C GLU A 189 25.44 19.95 8.23
N PRO A 190 25.29 18.67 8.62
CA PRO A 190 24.64 17.69 7.76
C PRO A 190 23.15 18.03 7.61
N ALA A 191 22.58 17.75 6.43
CA ALA A 191 21.13 17.81 6.25
C ALA A 191 20.45 16.79 7.19
N VAL A 192 19.40 17.22 7.87
CA VAL A 192 18.54 16.32 8.64
C VAL A 192 17.51 15.72 7.69
N ASN A 193 17.38 14.40 7.69
CA ASN A 193 16.37 13.75 6.88
C ASN A 193 15.53 12.83 7.74
N THR A 194 14.25 12.74 7.40
CA THR A 194 13.30 11.86 8.06
C THR A 194 12.67 10.93 7.04
N SER A 195 12.36 9.73 7.52
CA SER A 195 11.52 8.79 6.81
C SER A 195 10.22 8.59 7.56
N ARG A 196 9.11 8.61 6.83
CA ARG A 196 7.78 8.40 7.37
C ARG A 196 7.21 7.09 6.84
N ALA A 197 6.35 6.48 7.62
CA ALA A 197 5.58 5.32 7.23
C ALA A 197 4.09 5.62 7.35
N TYR A 198 3.33 5.21 6.34
CA TYR A 198 1.91 5.48 6.21
C TYR A 198 1.15 4.15 6.21
N VAL A 199 -0.02 4.14 6.86
CA VAL A 199 -0.96 3.00 6.83
C VAL A 199 -2.36 3.57 6.62
N LEU A 200 -2.80 3.57 5.37
CA LEU A 200 -4.05 4.20 4.97
C LEU A 200 -5.02 3.16 4.42
N ASP A 201 -6.31 3.42 4.58
CA ASP A 201 -7.35 2.62 3.95
C ASP A 201 -7.29 2.81 2.42
N LEU A 202 -7.32 1.71 1.69
CA LEU A 202 -7.10 1.67 0.24
C LEU A 202 -8.14 2.48 -0.54
N LEU A 203 -9.37 2.59 -0.04
CA LEU A 203 -10.49 3.19 -0.77
C LEU A 203 -10.89 4.57 -0.23
N THR A 204 -10.60 4.86 1.02
CA THR A 204 -10.95 6.14 1.65
C THR A 204 -9.75 7.04 1.87
N GLY A 205 -8.54 6.46 1.85
CA GLY A 205 -7.31 7.13 2.21
C GLY A 205 -7.27 7.57 3.67
N GLN A 206 -8.19 7.14 4.55
CA GLN A 206 -8.17 7.47 5.97
C GLN A 206 -7.08 6.71 6.73
N PRO A 207 -6.51 7.25 7.81
CA PRO A 207 -5.65 6.48 8.69
C PRO A 207 -6.45 5.35 9.35
N VAL A 208 -5.87 4.16 9.41
CA VAL A 208 -6.60 2.95 9.87
C VAL A 208 -6.27 2.55 11.30
N ILE A 209 -5.08 2.91 11.78
CA ILE A 209 -4.46 2.42 13.02
C ILE A 209 -3.80 3.59 13.76
N ASN A 210 -3.75 3.49 15.09
CA ASN A 210 -2.88 4.28 15.95
C ASN A 210 -1.43 3.77 15.79
N LEU A 211 -0.60 4.49 15.05
CA LEU A 211 0.74 4.06 14.66
C LEU A 211 1.77 4.32 15.75
N ASP A 212 1.64 5.43 16.48
CA ASP A 212 2.54 5.76 17.59
C ASP A 212 2.20 5.02 18.89
N ARG A 213 1.00 4.44 18.96
CA ARG A 213 0.45 3.71 20.11
C ARG A 213 0.36 4.58 21.36
N GLU A 214 0.28 5.90 21.18
CA GLU A 214 0.08 6.85 22.24
C GLU A 214 -1.41 7.04 22.50
N THR A 215 -1.74 7.31 23.75
CA THR A 215 -3.09 7.71 24.13
C THR A 215 -3.11 9.23 24.28
N GLU A 216 -4.00 9.90 23.56
CA GLU A 216 -4.24 11.32 23.73
C GLU A 216 -5.08 11.57 24.97
N VAL A 217 -4.62 12.45 25.85
CA VAL A 217 -5.33 12.84 27.07
C VAL A 217 -5.81 14.28 26.95
N ALA A 218 -7.13 14.46 26.85
CA ALA A 218 -7.76 15.77 26.81
C ALA A 218 -8.41 16.10 28.16
N GLY A 219 -7.96 17.19 28.80
CA GLY A 219 -8.45 17.65 30.11
C GLY A 219 -7.58 17.19 31.29
N GLU A 220 -8.00 17.53 32.51
CA GLU A 220 -7.26 17.24 33.74
C GLU A 220 -8.14 16.49 34.77
N GLY A 221 -7.51 15.73 35.67
CA GLY A 221 -8.18 15.02 36.76
C GLY A 221 -9.17 13.95 36.29
N ASP A 222 -10.18 13.66 37.10
CA ASP A 222 -11.21 12.63 36.83
C ASP A 222 -12.08 12.93 35.59
N THR A 223 -11.92 14.09 34.95
CA THR A 223 -12.62 14.48 33.72
C THR A 223 -11.78 14.32 32.45
N ALA A 224 -10.53 13.86 32.58
CA ALA A 224 -9.67 13.61 31.44
C ALA A 224 -10.27 12.55 30.52
N THR A 225 -10.39 12.88 29.23
CA THR A 225 -10.82 11.97 28.19
C THR A 225 -9.58 11.37 27.54
N ILE A 226 -9.48 10.04 27.58
CA ILE A 226 -8.40 9.30 26.91
C ILE A 226 -8.94 8.85 25.56
N THR A 227 -8.27 9.24 24.48
CA THR A 227 -8.62 8.89 23.11
C THR A 227 -7.43 8.22 22.44
N GLU A 228 -7.67 7.17 21.68
CA GLU A 228 -6.70 6.63 20.74
C GLU A 228 -7.03 7.21 19.36
N THR A 229 -6.17 8.10 18.88
CA THR A 229 -6.28 8.68 17.54
C THR A 229 -5.54 7.81 16.54
N LYS A 230 -5.99 7.86 15.29
CA LYS A 230 -5.35 7.13 14.18
C LYS A 230 -4.44 8.09 13.45
N ASP A 231 -3.24 7.65 13.13
CA ASP A 231 -2.21 8.52 12.57
C ASP A 231 -2.11 8.39 11.06
N ASP A 232 -1.99 9.51 10.38
CA ASP A 232 -1.69 9.50 8.94
C ASP A 232 -0.31 8.89 8.66
N PHE A 233 0.64 9.14 9.54
CA PHE A 233 2.00 8.64 9.43
C PHE A 233 2.68 8.51 10.79
N LEU A 234 3.74 7.71 10.82
CA LEU A 234 4.72 7.63 11.89
C LEU A 234 6.10 8.02 11.35
N VAL A 235 6.88 8.82 12.10
CA VAL A 235 8.30 9.02 11.79
C VAL A 235 9.03 7.70 12.11
N ALA A 236 9.41 6.98 11.07
CA ALA A 236 9.86 5.60 11.16
C ALA A 236 11.39 5.44 11.01
N GLY A 237 12.11 6.52 10.69
CA GLY A 237 13.56 6.50 10.57
C GLY A 237 14.16 7.88 10.38
N PHE A 238 15.47 7.97 10.62
CA PHE A 238 16.27 9.19 10.50
C PHE A 238 17.49 8.93 9.64
N ASN A 239 17.78 9.84 8.71
CA ASN A 239 18.94 9.75 7.82
C ASN A 239 19.08 8.41 7.08
N GLU A 240 17.96 7.73 6.84
CA GLU A 240 17.90 6.48 6.09
C GLU A 240 16.70 6.50 5.15
N ILE A 241 16.83 5.83 4.00
CA ILE A 241 15.72 5.55 3.10
C ILE A 241 15.16 4.19 3.52
N LEU A 242 13.91 4.16 3.96
CA LEU A 242 13.24 2.92 4.34
C LEU A 242 12.84 2.12 3.09
N ASP A 243 12.88 0.80 3.21
CA ASP A 243 12.45 -0.12 2.16
C ASP A 243 10.94 -0.41 2.25
N THR A 244 10.46 -1.23 1.33
CA THR A 244 9.09 -1.74 1.21
C THR A 244 8.63 -2.37 2.54
N PRO A 245 7.42 -2.05 3.03
CA PRO A 245 6.86 -2.72 4.20
C PRO A 245 6.81 -4.24 4.01
N GLN A 246 7.20 -4.99 5.05
CA GLN A 246 7.31 -6.44 5.00
C GLN A 246 6.20 -7.12 5.82
N LEU A 247 5.42 -7.97 5.15
CA LEU A 247 4.42 -8.82 5.79
C LEU A 247 5.08 -10.04 6.44
N ILE A 248 4.81 -10.27 7.72
CA ILE A 248 5.33 -11.39 8.50
C ILE A 248 4.17 -12.18 9.08
N PHE A 249 4.11 -13.48 8.77
CA PHE A 249 3.16 -14.39 9.38
C PHE A 249 3.59 -14.71 10.82
N SER A 250 2.70 -14.45 11.76
CA SER A 250 2.92 -14.79 13.16
C SER A 250 2.84 -16.31 13.37
N LYS A 251 3.41 -16.78 14.48
CA LYS A 251 3.18 -18.15 14.93
C LYS A 251 1.68 -18.38 15.15
N LEU A 252 1.18 -19.56 14.77
CA LEU A 252 -0.19 -19.96 15.10
C LEU A 252 -0.37 -20.05 16.61
N THR A 253 -1.37 -19.36 17.13
CA THR A 253 -1.72 -19.36 18.55
C THR A 253 -3.22 -19.53 18.74
N ASP A 254 -3.65 -19.90 19.95
CA ASP A 254 -5.06 -19.79 20.30
C ASP A 254 -5.44 -18.32 20.57
N SER A 255 -6.71 -18.08 20.91
CA SER A 255 -7.22 -16.74 21.24
C SER A 255 -6.57 -16.12 22.49
N SER A 256 -5.79 -16.88 23.25
CA SER A 256 -5.07 -16.43 24.44
C SER A 256 -3.57 -16.29 24.20
N GLY A 257 -3.10 -16.47 22.96
CA GLY A 257 -1.67 -16.45 22.60
C GLY A 257 -0.91 -17.74 22.96
N GLY A 258 -1.63 -18.80 23.36
CA GLY A 258 -1.07 -20.11 23.72
C GLY A 258 -0.99 -21.08 22.56
N THR A 259 -0.66 -22.34 22.86
CA THR A 259 -0.68 -23.44 21.89
C THR A 259 -2.10 -23.72 21.44
N CYS A 260 -2.36 -23.63 20.13
CA CYS A 260 -3.67 -23.90 19.58
C CYS A 260 -3.91 -25.39 19.25
N THR A 261 -5.19 -25.74 19.13
CA THR A 261 -5.67 -27.00 18.57
C THR A 261 -6.31 -26.74 17.20
N VAL A 262 -6.60 -27.79 16.44
CA VAL A 262 -7.14 -27.72 15.07
C VAL A 262 -8.27 -26.70 14.92
N ASP A 263 -9.18 -26.63 15.90
CA ASP A 263 -10.34 -25.73 15.84
C ASP A 263 -10.13 -24.35 16.48
N SER A 264 -9.02 -24.16 17.19
CA SER A 264 -8.73 -22.92 17.93
C SER A 264 -7.54 -22.12 17.39
N CYS A 265 -6.87 -22.60 16.34
CA CYS A 265 -5.72 -21.89 15.76
C CYS A 265 -6.13 -20.61 15.05
N GLN A 266 -5.46 -19.53 15.42
CA GLN A 266 -5.54 -18.24 14.77
C GLN A 266 -4.24 -17.93 14.02
N GLN A 267 -4.37 -17.43 12.80
CA GLN A 267 -3.25 -16.97 11.99
C GLN A 267 -3.30 -15.45 11.90
N SER A 268 -2.48 -14.77 12.70
CA SER A 268 -2.28 -13.33 12.56
C SER A 268 -1.07 -13.02 11.68
N VAL A 269 -1.01 -11.78 11.22
CA VAL A 269 0.18 -11.21 10.60
C VAL A 269 0.63 -9.97 11.36
N SER A 270 1.89 -9.61 11.15
CA SER A 270 2.41 -8.30 11.50
C SER A 270 3.09 -7.68 10.29
N ILE A 271 3.13 -6.36 10.22
CA ILE A 271 3.85 -5.65 9.17
C ILE A 271 4.99 -4.88 9.84
N ARG A 272 6.19 -5.03 9.28
CA ARG A 272 7.42 -4.37 9.75
C ARG A 272 7.98 -3.46 8.69
N ILE A 273 8.63 -2.39 9.13
CA ILE A 273 9.32 -1.43 8.27
C ILE A 273 10.69 -1.15 8.88
N GLY A 274 11.73 -1.30 8.07
CA GLY A 274 13.11 -0.98 8.46
C GLY A 274 13.53 -1.64 9.78
N LYS A 275 14.00 -0.82 10.72
CA LYS A 275 14.54 -1.25 12.02
C LYS A 275 13.63 -0.89 13.19
N LEU A 276 12.35 -0.61 12.94
CA LEU A 276 11.40 -0.36 14.03
C LEU A 276 11.37 -1.56 14.99
N ASP A 277 11.54 -1.28 16.28
CA ASP A 277 11.57 -2.31 17.33
C ASP A 277 10.24 -3.09 17.37
N ILE A 278 9.15 -2.34 17.31
CA ILE A 278 7.79 -2.85 17.25
C ILE A 278 7.27 -2.86 15.80
N PRO A 279 6.47 -3.86 15.40
CA PRO A 279 5.76 -3.81 14.13
C PRO A 279 4.92 -2.54 14.00
N ILE A 280 4.88 -1.97 12.80
CA ILE A 280 4.02 -0.80 12.53
C ILE A 280 2.54 -1.20 12.56
N VAL A 281 2.24 -2.46 12.21
CA VAL A 281 0.91 -3.03 12.30
C VAL A 281 1.02 -4.41 12.93
N ASP A 282 0.34 -4.63 14.05
CA ASP A 282 0.12 -5.93 14.68
C ASP A 282 -1.16 -5.93 15.50
N SER A 283 -1.51 -7.06 16.12
CA SER A 283 -2.71 -7.20 16.96
C SER A 283 -2.77 -6.23 18.16
N GLY A 284 -1.67 -5.58 18.53
CA GLY A 284 -1.63 -4.63 19.64
C GLY A 284 -2.04 -3.22 19.26
N ASN A 285 -1.97 -2.84 17.98
CA ASN A 285 -2.47 -1.55 17.49
C ASN A 285 -3.55 -1.68 16.39
N SER A 286 -3.73 -2.88 15.85
CA SER A 286 -4.85 -3.25 15.01
C SER A 286 -5.91 -3.97 15.86
N GLY A 287 -7.04 -3.34 16.13
CA GLY A 287 -8.12 -3.97 16.91
C GLY A 287 -8.73 -3.13 18.04
N GLY A 288 -8.23 -1.91 18.27
CA GLY A 288 -8.92 -0.89 19.07
C GLY A 288 -9.90 -0.09 18.20
N ASN A 289 -11.18 -0.10 18.55
CA ASN A 289 -12.29 0.68 17.98
C ASN A 289 -12.98 0.13 16.70
N ALA A 290 -14.13 -0.51 16.95
CA ALA A 290 -15.44 -0.26 16.33
C ALA A 290 -15.61 -0.26 14.80
N ASP A 291 -14.59 -0.61 14.02
CA ASP A 291 -14.68 -0.75 12.57
C ASP A 291 -14.54 -2.23 12.22
N SER A 292 -15.66 -2.89 11.95
CA SER A 292 -15.75 -4.31 11.60
C SER A 292 -15.21 -4.62 10.18
N GLY A 293 -14.31 -3.80 9.66
CA GLY A 293 -13.80 -3.84 8.29
C GLY A 293 -12.42 -4.50 8.18
N PHE A 294 -12.08 -4.99 6.98
CA PHE A 294 -10.79 -5.64 6.71
C PHE A 294 -9.58 -4.70 6.94
N SER A 295 -9.74 -3.39 6.76
CA SER A 295 -8.65 -2.41 6.87
C SER A 295 -8.05 -2.31 8.27
N GLY A 296 -8.83 -2.52 9.33
CA GLY A 296 -8.33 -2.61 10.71
C GLY A 296 -7.86 -4.00 11.15
N SER A 297 -8.05 -5.04 10.32
CA SER A 297 -7.75 -6.43 10.70
C SER A 297 -6.31 -6.84 10.36
N VAL A 298 -5.74 -7.70 11.19
CA VAL A 298 -4.52 -8.49 10.94
C VAL A 298 -4.74 -9.99 11.09
N ASP A 299 -5.99 -10.38 11.31
CA ASP A 299 -6.38 -11.78 11.47
C ASP A 299 -6.76 -12.38 10.11
N LEU A 300 -6.06 -13.46 9.74
CA LEU A 300 -6.26 -14.21 8.51
C LEU A 300 -7.01 -15.52 8.73
N THR A 301 -7.43 -15.84 9.95
CA THR A 301 -8.01 -17.13 10.33
C THR A 301 -9.20 -17.54 9.47
N GLU A 302 -10.05 -16.57 9.09
CA GLU A 302 -11.22 -16.82 8.23
C GLU A 302 -10.94 -16.61 6.73
N ILE A 303 -9.78 -16.07 6.39
CA ILE A 303 -9.41 -15.71 5.01
C ILE A 303 -8.57 -16.82 4.38
N LEU A 304 -7.63 -17.37 5.13
CA LEU A 304 -6.79 -18.45 4.64
C LEU A 304 -7.53 -19.78 4.77
N PRO A 305 -7.45 -20.65 3.73
CA PRO A 305 -7.89 -22.02 3.91
C PRO A 305 -7.08 -22.64 5.04
N ARG A 306 -7.77 -23.34 5.95
CA ARG A 306 -7.14 -24.06 7.07
C ARG A 306 -6.26 -25.18 6.49
N LEU A 307 -5.00 -24.85 6.25
CA LEU A 307 -4.01 -25.79 5.72
C LEU A 307 -3.36 -26.51 6.90
N TYR A 308 -3.73 -27.77 7.12
CA TYR A 308 -3.07 -28.63 8.08
C TYR A 308 -2.12 -29.55 7.33
N TRP A 309 -0.84 -29.54 7.70
CA TRP A 309 0.08 -30.59 7.29
C TRP A 309 -0.22 -31.81 8.16
N ARG A 310 -0.71 -32.89 7.53
CA ARG A 310 -0.82 -34.19 8.18
C ARG A 310 0.58 -34.79 8.23
N ASP A 311 1.22 -34.72 9.38
CA ASP A 311 2.42 -35.49 9.64
C ASP A 311 2.01 -36.96 9.84
N GLU A 312 2.21 -37.80 8.82
CA GLU A 312 2.00 -39.24 8.94
C GLU A 312 3.26 -39.90 9.49
N ASP A 313 3.59 -39.60 10.75
CA ASP A 313 4.56 -40.42 11.46
C ASP A 313 3.84 -41.69 11.96
N ILE A 314 4.14 -42.81 11.30
CA ILE A 314 3.50 -44.12 11.51
C ILE A 314 4.09 -44.76 12.78
N SER A 315 3.95 -44.10 13.93
CA SER A 315 4.05 -44.75 15.23
C SER A 315 3.36 -43.93 16.33
N GLY A 316 2.05 -44.16 16.47
CA GLY A 316 1.35 -44.14 17.76
C GLY A 316 1.63 -42.98 18.71
N SER A 317 1.27 -41.75 18.34
CA SER A 317 0.78 -40.67 19.22
C SER A 317 0.65 -39.41 18.38
N GLN A 318 -0.57 -38.91 18.15
CA GLN A 318 -0.78 -37.66 17.42
C GLN A 318 -0.18 -36.47 18.18
N LYS A 319 0.98 -36.01 17.71
CA LYS A 319 1.51 -34.67 17.96
C LYS A 319 1.76 -34.01 16.61
N LEU A 320 1.33 -32.76 16.48
CA LEU A 320 1.71 -31.88 15.39
C LEU A 320 2.87 -31.04 15.90
N GLU A 321 4.06 -31.22 15.34
CA GLU A 321 5.23 -30.42 15.69
C GLU A 321 5.42 -29.27 14.71
N GLY A 322 5.49 -28.04 15.24
CA GLY A 322 6.05 -26.89 14.57
C GLY A 322 7.38 -26.56 15.23
N ALA A 323 8.47 -26.75 14.48
CA ALA A 323 9.85 -26.35 14.73
C ALA A 323 10.21 -26.01 16.20
N ASP A 324 10.74 -27.01 16.91
CA ASP A 324 11.50 -26.78 18.13
C ASP A 324 12.99 -26.89 17.80
N SER A 325 13.76 -25.84 18.12
CA SER A 325 15.21 -25.91 18.22
C SER A 325 15.62 -25.33 19.55
N SER A 326 15.83 -26.21 20.53
CA SER A 326 16.72 -25.94 21.66
C SER A 326 17.11 -27.27 22.34
N ASP A 327 18.40 -27.60 22.22
CA ASP A 327 19.14 -28.32 23.27
C ASP A 327 19.26 -27.44 24.53
#